data_AF-A0A542AK62-F1
#
_entry.id   AF-A0A542AK62-F1
#
_cell.length_a   1.000
_cell.length_b   1.000
_cell.length_c   1.000
_cell.angle_alpha   90.00
_cell.angle_beta   90.00
_cell.angle_gamma   90.00
#
_symmetry.space_group_name_H-M   'P 1'
#
loop_
_entity.id
_entity.type
_entity.pdbx_description
1 polymer ?
#
loop_
_entity_poly.entity_id
_entity_poly.type
_entity_poly.pdbx_seq_one_letter_code
_entity_poly.pdbx_strand_id
1 'polypeptide(L)'
;MSIKNEVFKICKYIFSIDCRASIAATVKGLSTCNPDDSLPSKDFYHQFARSKDAQFLGFLLCEKSRDSIHEQLNISLPPLTEDEKKNLTIGYSILNNINTKCSEPFHIINHQLAYLLNPYSNYIVDGYYKNVDDLFDVTICDGLIAELQNSKIFSLLSEFKHADMTQISKSKFLSLAESINHQILSSGVHSVPSEIDKLLMNRQEPIYSTIKYLLATICIREVMKAILELTYQAFLSNKLIVLNNDNITSIDKCTGGLCGKGMTVTIQPNRDEIFLEHGNILLFAPKIRGQQDSSLYRVEELTLKFDNEWGTSQILKLRMLDDDLNPYSSFLN
;
A
#
# COMPACT_ATOMS: atom_id res chain seq x y z
N MET A 1 3.17 -17.21 -14.10
CA MET A 1 2.63 -15.86 -14.41
C MET A 1 3.43 -14.92 -13.53
N SER A 2 2.94 -13.76 -13.09
CA SER A 2 3.59 -13.01 -11.99
C SER A 2 2.50 -12.49 -11.07
N ILE A 3 2.84 -12.16 -9.82
CA ILE A 3 1.87 -11.62 -8.84
C ILE A 3 1.16 -10.39 -9.43
N LYS A 4 1.89 -9.48 -10.07
CA LYS A 4 1.34 -8.31 -10.76
C LYS A 4 0.21 -8.66 -11.73
N ASN A 5 0.37 -9.70 -12.55
CA ASN A 5 -0.64 -10.09 -13.54
C ASN A 5 -1.91 -10.66 -12.89
N GLU A 6 -1.77 -11.45 -11.81
CA GLU A 6 -2.92 -11.98 -11.08
C GLU A 6 -3.68 -10.88 -10.35
N VAL A 7 -2.98 -9.91 -9.75
CA VAL A 7 -3.61 -8.74 -9.12
C VAL A 7 -4.40 -7.93 -10.15
N PHE A 8 -3.91 -7.77 -11.38
CA PHE A 8 -4.69 -7.11 -12.43
C PHE A 8 -5.95 -7.87 -12.85
N LYS A 9 -5.98 -9.21 -12.75
CA LYS A 9 -7.22 -9.97 -12.96
C LYS A 9 -8.22 -9.69 -11.83
N ILE A 10 -7.76 -9.64 -10.58
CA ILE A 10 -8.59 -9.26 -9.43
C ILE A 10 -9.13 -7.84 -9.62
N CYS A 11 -8.28 -6.88 -10.00
CA CYS A 11 -8.71 -5.49 -10.27
C CYS A 11 -9.78 -5.41 -11.38
N LYS A 12 -9.65 -6.22 -12.44
CA LYS A 12 -10.69 -6.31 -13.48
C LYS A 12 -11.99 -6.90 -12.96
N TYR A 13 -11.93 -7.89 -12.07
CA TYR A 13 -13.11 -8.44 -11.40
C TYR A 13 -13.80 -7.41 -10.50
N ILE A 14 -13.03 -6.55 -9.80
CA ILE A 14 -13.61 -5.45 -9.01
C ILE A 14 -14.50 -4.56 -9.90
N PHE A 15 -14.13 -4.33 -11.16
CA PHE A 15 -14.93 -3.49 -12.07
C PHE A 15 -16.34 -4.03 -12.35
N SER A 16 -16.57 -5.34 -12.19
CA SER A 16 -17.88 -5.97 -12.36
C SER A 16 -18.73 -6.03 -11.09
N ILE A 17 -18.22 -5.56 -9.95
CA ILE A 17 -18.98 -5.56 -8.68
C ILE A 17 -20.02 -4.43 -8.69
N ASP A 18 -21.29 -4.77 -8.51
CA ASP A 18 -22.42 -3.82 -8.59
C ASP A 18 -22.29 -2.63 -7.63
N CYS A 19 -21.83 -2.85 -6.41
CA CYS A 19 -21.71 -1.80 -5.40
C CYS A 19 -20.48 -0.89 -5.60
N ARG A 20 -19.60 -1.18 -6.56
CA ARG A 20 -18.36 -0.42 -6.79
C ARG A 20 -18.61 1.06 -7.02
N ALA A 21 -19.57 1.41 -7.87
CA ALA A 21 -19.86 2.81 -8.18
C ALA A 21 -20.31 3.60 -6.95
N SER A 22 -21.11 2.96 -6.08
CA SER A 22 -21.54 3.54 -4.80
C SER A 22 -20.37 3.72 -3.84
N ILE A 23 -19.48 2.73 -3.74
CA ILE A 23 -18.26 2.82 -2.92
C ILE A 23 -17.34 3.95 -3.40
N ALA A 24 -17.11 4.04 -4.71
CA ALA A 24 -16.29 5.09 -5.32
C ALA A 24 -16.87 6.49 -5.06
N ALA A 25 -18.19 6.64 -5.20
CA ALA A 25 -18.89 7.90 -4.91
C ALA A 25 -18.77 8.28 -3.43
N THR A 26 -18.90 7.31 -2.52
CA THR A 26 -18.68 7.54 -1.08
C THR A 26 -17.27 8.05 -0.80
N VAL A 27 -16.23 7.37 -1.29
CA VAL A 27 -14.84 7.83 -1.05
C VAL A 27 -14.63 9.21 -1.65
N LYS A 28 -15.05 9.44 -2.89
CA LYS A 28 -14.91 10.75 -3.54
C LYS A 28 -15.61 11.86 -2.76
N GLY A 29 -16.82 11.62 -2.27
CA GLY A 29 -17.57 12.59 -1.46
C GLY A 29 -16.92 12.90 -0.12
N LEU A 30 -16.15 11.98 0.45
CA LEU A 30 -15.36 12.21 1.66
C LEU A 30 -14.02 12.90 1.38
N SER A 31 -13.56 12.91 0.12
CA SER A 31 -12.27 13.45 -0.31
C SER A 31 -12.35 14.83 -0.99
N THR A 32 -13.54 15.30 -1.40
CA THR A 32 -13.70 16.56 -2.14
C THR A 32 -14.60 17.56 -1.44
N CYS A 33 -14.15 18.83 -1.37
CA CYS A 33 -14.98 19.96 -1.00
C CYS A 33 -16.04 20.21 -2.09
N ASN A 34 -17.32 20.20 -1.76
CA ASN A 34 -18.32 20.89 -2.57
C ASN A 34 -18.46 22.32 -2.05
N PRO A 35 -17.99 23.35 -2.79
CA PRO A 35 -18.08 24.74 -2.34
C PRO A 35 -19.53 25.26 -2.22
N ASP A 36 -20.49 24.56 -2.83
CA ASP A 36 -21.92 24.93 -2.83
C ASP A 36 -22.74 24.21 -1.74
N ASP A 37 -22.17 23.25 -0.99
CA ASP A 37 -22.90 22.53 0.05
C ASP A 37 -22.89 23.29 1.37
N SER A 38 -24.08 23.61 1.89
CA SER A 38 -24.28 24.26 3.19
C SER A 38 -24.04 23.34 4.40
N LEU A 39 -23.56 22.11 4.16
CA LEU A 39 -23.28 21.11 5.19
C LEU A 39 -21.83 21.25 5.69
N PRO A 40 -21.55 20.92 6.96
CA PRO A 40 -20.18 20.90 7.46
C PRO A 40 -19.35 19.97 6.58
N SER A 41 -18.24 20.49 6.04
CA SER A 41 -17.49 19.73 5.04
C SER A 41 -16.81 18.51 5.67
N LYS A 42 -16.89 17.38 4.98
CA LYS A 42 -16.30 16.10 5.41
C LYS A 42 -14.83 15.98 5.01
N ASP A 43 -14.23 17.04 4.49
CA ASP A 43 -12.92 17.04 3.82
C ASP A 43 -11.78 16.55 4.72
N PHE A 44 -11.92 16.75 6.02
CA PHE A 44 -10.94 16.30 7.00
C PHE A 44 -10.95 14.77 7.18
N TYR A 45 -12.05 14.06 6.86
CA TYR A 45 -12.08 12.59 6.92
C TYR A 45 -10.97 12.00 6.08
N HIS A 46 -10.83 12.48 4.86
CA HIS A 46 -9.82 12.00 3.94
C HIS A 46 -8.39 12.26 4.45
N GLN A 47 -8.14 13.45 5.01
CA GLN A 47 -6.85 13.79 5.59
C GLN A 47 -6.49 12.88 6.78
N PHE A 48 -7.44 12.64 7.69
CA PHE A 48 -7.23 11.76 8.84
C PHE A 48 -7.15 10.29 8.46
N ALA A 49 -7.99 9.81 7.54
CA ALA A 49 -7.97 8.44 7.06
C ALA A 49 -6.64 8.11 6.37
N ARG A 50 -6.10 9.04 5.57
CA ARG A 50 -4.80 8.89 4.91
C ARG A 50 -3.65 8.66 5.88
N SER A 51 -3.65 9.35 7.02
CA SER A 51 -2.60 9.18 8.04
C SER A 51 -2.52 7.75 8.61
N LYS A 52 -3.56 6.94 8.39
CA LYS A 52 -3.65 5.56 8.87
C LYS A 52 -3.17 4.52 7.85
N ASP A 53 -2.92 4.86 6.58
CA ASP A 53 -2.43 3.88 5.57
C ASP A 53 -3.26 2.57 5.55
N ALA A 54 -4.59 2.70 5.61
CA ALA A 54 -5.52 1.57 5.83
C ALA A 54 -6.74 1.57 4.89
N GLN A 55 -6.65 2.24 3.74
CA GLN A 55 -7.71 2.33 2.72
C GLN A 55 -9.10 2.62 3.34
N PHE A 56 -10.12 1.81 3.03
CA PHE A 56 -11.48 1.95 3.57
C PHE A 56 -11.55 1.90 5.10
N LEU A 57 -10.71 1.09 5.76
CA LEU A 57 -10.68 1.00 7.22
C LEU A 57 -10.22 2.32 7.84
N GLY A 58 -9.36 3.09 7.16
CA GLY A 58 -8.93 4.42 7.61
C GLY A 58 -10.11 5.36 7.88
N PHE A 59 -11.12 5.36 7.00
CA PHE A 59 -12.33 6.18 7.18
C PHE A 59 -13.18 5.71 8.36
N LEU A 60 -13.34 4.40 8.54
CA LEU A 60 -14.08 3.80 9.66
C LEU A 60 -13.38 4.05 11.02
N LEU A 61 -12.05 4.03 11.04
CA LEU A 61 -11.26 4.39 12.22
C LEU A 61 -11.38 5.87 12.55
N CYS A 62 -11.40 6.74 11.53
CA CYS A 62 -11.63 8.17 11.71
C CYS A 62 -13.00 8.45 12.36
N GLU A 63 -14.06 7.78 11.88
CA GLU A 63 -15.40 7.83 12.48
C GLU A 63 -15.38 7.41 13.96
N LYS A 64 -14.69 6.32 14.29
CA LYS A 64 -14.57 5.81 15.67
C LYS A 64 -13.84 6.80 16.60
N SER A 65 -12.86 7.53 16.07
CA SER A 65 -12.01 8.45 16.82
C SER A 65 -12.49 9.91 16.74
N ARG A 66 -13.67 10.17 16.19
CA ARG A 66 -14.22 11.50 15.94
C ARG A 66 -14.21 12.42 17.16
N ASP A 67 -14.66 11.92 18.29
CA ASP A 67 -14.72 12.69 19.53
C ASP A 67 -13.31 13.03 20.04
N SER A 68 -12.38 12.09 19.96
CA SER A 68 -10.97 12.31 20.33
C SER A 68 -10.27 13.30 19.39
N ILE A 69 -10.57 13.27 18.09
CA ILE A 69 -10.06 14.25 17.11
C ILE A 69 -10.55 15.65 17.47
N HIS A 70 -11.83 15.77 17.83
CA HIS A 70 -12.41 17.04 18.25
C HIS A 70 -11.74 17.59 19.50
N GLU A 71 -11.54 16.75 20.52
CA GLU A 71 -10.87 17.16 21.77
C GLU A 71 -9.42 17.62 21.54
N GLN A 72 -8.67 16.93 20.68
CA GLN A 72 -7.24 17.20 20.48
C GLN A 72 -6.96 18.36 19.54
N LEU A 73 -7.74 18.49 18.47
CA LEU A 73 -7.46 19.43 17.37
C LEU A 73 -8.51 20.53 17.23
N ASN A 74 -9.57 20.50 18.04
CA ASN A 74 -10.72 21.40 17.95
C ASN A 74 -11.36 21.40 16.54
N ILE A 75 -11.30 20.26 15.84
CA ILE A 75 -11.91 20.04 14.53
C ILE A 75 -13.14 19.15 14.74
N SER A 76 -14.33 19.64 14.39
CA SER A 76 -15.54 18.84 14.44
C SER A 76 -15.76 18.15 13.10
N LEU A 77 -15.77 16.82 13.09
CA LEU A 77 -16.17 16.04 11.91
C LEU A 77 -17.65 15.68 12.02
N PRO A 78 -18.45 15.87 10.96
CA PRO A 78 -19.83 15.41 10.94
C PRO A 78 -19.87 13.87 10.81
N PRO A 79 -20.78 13.17 11.49
CA PRO A 79 -20.81 11.71 11.47
C PRO A 79 -21.04 11.15 10.05
N LEU A 80 -20.51 9.96 9.80
CA LEU A 80 -20.83 9.22 8.59
C LEU A 80 -22.30 8.75 8.62
N THR A 81 -22.96 8.83 7.47
CA THR A 81 -24.28 8.25 7.25
C THR A 81 -24.20 6.72 7.25
N GLU A 82 -25.32 6.05 7.48
CA GLU A 82 -25.35 4.58 7.49
C GLU A 82 -25.01 3.97 6.12
N ASP A 83 -25.37 4.65 5.03
CA ASP A 83 -24.98 4.22 3.67
C ASP A 83 -23.48 4.37 3.42
N GLU A 84 -22.86 5.47 3.87
CA GLU A 84 -21.40 5.65 3.78
C GLU A 84 -20.67 4.58 4.60
N LYS A 85 -21.09 4.35 5.85
CA LYS A 85 -20.52 3.29 6.71
C LYS A 85 -20.66 1.92 6.05
N LYS A 86 -21.84 1.61 5.49
CA LYS A 86 -22.11 0.35 4.78
C LYS A 86 -21.17 0.18 3.59
N ASN A 87 -21.01 1.20 2.75
CA ASN A 87 -20.14 1.12 1.57
C ASN A 87 -18.68 0.92 1.96
N LEU A 88 -18.18 1.66 2.95
CA LEU A 88 -16.81 1.53 3.47
C LEU A 88 -16.58 0.15 4.11
N THR A 89 -17.56 -0.36 4.85
CA THR A 89 -17.53 -1.70 5.48
C THR A 89 -17.47 -2.80 4.42
N ILE A 90 -18.25 -2.70 3.34
CA ILE A 90 -18.20 -3.65 2.22
C ILE A 90 -16.83 -3.62 1.55
N GLY A 91 -16.32 -2.42 1.20
CA GLY A 91 -15.01 -2.27 0.59
C GLY A 91 -13.89 -2.86 1.47
N TYR A 92 -13.90 -2.54 2.76
CA TYR A 92 -12.96 -3.12 3.74
C TYR A 92 -13.08 -4.65 3.82
N SER A 93 -14.29 -5.19 3.88
CA SER A 93 -14.50 -6.64 4.01
C SER A 93 -13.97 -7.40 2.79
N ILE A 94 -14.12 -6.86 1.58
CA ILE A 94 -13.55 -7.42 0.35
C ILE A 94 -12.01 -7.41 0.41
N LEU A 95 -11.40 -6.27 0.75
CA LEU A 95 -9.94 -6.18 0.90
C LEU A 95 -9.41 -7.14 1.98
N ASN A 96 -10.12 -7.26 3.10
CA ASN A 96 -9.76 -8.15 4.20
C ASN A 96 -9.89 -9.63 3.81
N ASN A 97 -10.88 -10.01 2.99
CA ASN A 97 -11.02 -11.37 2.46
C ASN A 97 -9.85 -11.71 1.54
N ILE A 98 -9.47 -10.80 0.63
CA ILE A 98 -8.28 -10.96 -0.23
C ILE A 98 -7.03 -11.13 0.63
N ASN A 99 -6.82 -10.26 1.62
CA ASN A 99 -5.67 -10.31 2.52
C ASN A 99 -5.60 -11.63 3.30
N THR A 100 -6.73 -12.05 3.88
CA THR A 100 -6.84 -13.31 4.63
C THR A 100 -6.48 -14.49 3.73
N LYS A 101 -7.07 -14.54 2.54
CA LYS A 101 -6.84 -15.61 1.57
C LYS A 101 -5.39 -15.68 1.12
N CYS A 102 -4.77 -14.53 0.80
CA CYS A 102 -3.37 -14.45 0.40
C CYS A 102 -2.37 -14.75 1.53
N SER A 103 -2.81 -14.66 2.79
CA SER A 103 -1.99 -14.97 3.97
C SER A 103 -1.99 -16.46 4.33
N GLU A 104 -2.96 -17.25 3.83
CA GLU A 104 -3.11 -18.69 4.12
C GLU A 104 -1.82 -19.50 3.86
N PRO A 105 -1.11 -19.34 2.73
CA PRO A 105 0.10 -20.11 2.45
C PRO A 105 1.19 -19.91 3.51
N PHE A 106 1.31 -18.70 4.04
CA PHE A 106 2.32 -18.35 5.03
C PHE A 106 1.94 -18.80 6.43
N HIS A 107 0.64 -19.02 6.70
CA HIS A 107 0.18 -19.63 7.95
C HIS A 107 0.75 -21.06 8.10
N ILE A 108 0.82 -21.81 7.00
CA ILE A 108 1.36 -23.18 6.96
C ILE A 108 2.85 -23.19 7.34
N ILE A 109 3.60 -22.18 6.88
CA ILE A 109 5.01 -21.97 7.25
C ILE A 109 5.10 -21.65 8.74
N ASN A 110 4.44 -20.58 9.19
CA ASN A 110 4.45 -20.20 10.59
C ASN A 110 3.14 -19.47 10.94
N HIS A 111 2.40 -20.01 11.91
CA HIS A 111 1.14 -19.44 12.39
C HIS A 111 1.23 -17.99 12.92
N GLN A 112 2.44 -17.52 13.22
CA GLN A 112 2.68 -16.14 13.60
C GLN A 112 2.77 -15.21 12.38
N LEU A 113 3.15 -15.71 11.20
CA LEU A 113 3.29 -14.92 9.97
C LEU A 113 1.97 -14.30 9.52
N ALA A 114 0.86 -15.05 9.51
CA ALA A 114 -0.41 -14.50 9.04
C ALA A 114 -0.81 -13.19 9.76
N TYR A 115 -0.54 -13.10 11.08
CA TYR A 115 -0.76 -11.87 11.84
C TYR A 115 0.18 -10.74 11.41
N LEU A 116 1.43 -11.05 11.09
CA LEU A 116 2.46 -10.09 10.67
C LEU A 116 2.30 -9.64 9.23
N LEU A 117 1.69 -10.46 8.38
CA LEU A 117 1.45 -10.15 6.98
C LEU A 117 0.23 -9.26 6.82
N ASN A 118 -0.77 -9.40 7.70
CA ASN A 118 -1.97 -8.58 7.67
C ASN A 118 -1.63 -7.09 7.89
N PRO A 119 -1.76 -6.21 6.88
CA PRO A 119 -1.46 -4.79 7.04
C PRO A 119 -2.36 -4.09 8.07
N TYR A 120 -3.53 -4.68 8.38
CA TYR A 120 -4.48 -4.17 9.36
C TYR A 120 -4.23 -4.65 10.79
N SER A 121 -3.18 -5.44 11.03
CA SER A 121 -2.84 -6.02 12.34
C SER A 121 -2.68 -5.01 13.48
N ASN A 122 -2.42 -3.74 13.14
CA ASN A 122 -2.21 -2.64 14.08
C ASN A 122 -3.51 -2.00 14.58
N TYR A 123 -4.63 -2.35 13.97
CA TYR A 123 -5.92 -1.73 14.23
C TYR A 123 -6.83 -2.65 15.03
N ILE A 124 -7.61 -2.05 15.91
CA ILE A 124 -8.71 -2.74 16.59
C ILE A 124 -9.92 -2.68 15.65
N VAL A 125 -10.19 -3.80 14.96
CA VAL A 125 -11.16 -3.85 13.85
C VAL A 125 -12.54 -4.41 14.25
N ASP A 126 -12.77 -4.62 15.55
CA ASP A 126 -14.00 -5.23 16.06
C ASP A 126 -15.26 -4.50 15.55
N GLY A 127 -16.15 -5.24 14.87
CA GLY A 127 -17.44 -4.75 14.40
C GLY A 127 -17.49 -4.20 12.97
N TYR A 128 -16.36 -4.12 12.24
CA TYR A 128 -16.33 -3.60 10.86
C TYR A 128 -16.35 -4.66 9.77
N TYR A 129 -16.37 -5.95 10.12
CA TYR A 129 -16.43 -7.04 9.15
C TYR A 129 -17.88 -7.39 8.80
N LYS A 130 -18.16 -7.55 7.51
CA LYS A 130 -19.43 -8.06 6.99
C LYS A 130 -19.16 -9.21 6.02
N ASN A 131 -20.03 -10.22 6.04
CA ASN A 131 -20.01 -11.24 5.00
C ASN A 131 -20.33 -10.58 3.64
N VAL A 132 -19.46 -10.80 2.65
CA VAL A 132 -19.54 -10.26 1.29
C VAL A 132 -19.49 -11.36 0.23
N ASP A 133 -19.77 -12.61 0.59
CA ASP A 133 -19.67 -13.78 -0.30
C ASP A 133 -20.63 -13.65 -1.50
N ASP A 134 -21.79 -13.02 -1.30
CA ASP A 134 -22.75 -12.72 -2.36
C ASP A 134 -22.26 -11.62 -3.33
N LEU A 135 -21.24 -10.85 -2.94
CA LEU A 135 -20.72 -9.70 -3.70
C LEU A 135 -19.33 -9.97 -4.30
N PHE A 136 -18.55 -10.86 -3.71
CA PHE A 136 -17.17 -11.12 -4.09
C PHE A 136 -16.83 -12.60 -3.96
N ASP A 137 -16.53 -13.22 -5.10
CA ASP A 137 -16.03 -14.58 -5.16
C ASP A 137 -14.54 -14.61 -4.85
N VAL A 138 -14.17 -15.08 -3.66
CA VAL A 138 -12.78 -15.13 -3.20
C VAL A 138 -11.92 -16.12 -3.99
N THR A 139 -12.51 -17.05 -4.76
CA THR A 139 -11.75 -18.00 -5.60
C THR A 139 -10.99 -17.31 -6.73
N ILE A 140 -11.36 -16.06 -7.08
CA ILE A 140 -10.57 -15.24 -8.01
C ILE A 140 -9.12 -15.02 -7.55
N CYS A 141 -8.85 -15.20 -6.26
CA CYS A 141 -7.51 -15.09 -5.68
C CYS A 141 -6.65 -16.34 -5.84
N ASP A 142 -7.19 -17.48 -6.29
CA ASP A 142 -6.45 -18.75 -6.32
C ASP A 142 -5.21 -18.70 -7.22
N GLY A 143 -5.29 -17.99 -8.35
CA GLY A 143 -4.13 -17.74 -9.21
C GLY A 143 -3.04 -16.93 -8.50
N LEU A 144 -3.44 -15.89 -7.77
CA LEU A 144 -2.52 -15.06 -6.96
C LEU A 144 -1.86 -15.88 -5.86
N ILE A 145 -2.60 -16.75 -5.19
CA ILE A 145 -2.06 -17.67 -4.16
C ILE A 145 -0.97 -18.57 -4.74
N ALA A 146 -1.21 -19.15 -5.92
CA ALA A 146 -0.23 -20.00 -6.59
C ALA A 146 1.06 -19.24 -6.93
N GLU A 147 0.96 -18.00 -7.43
CA GLU A 147 2.13 -17.16 -7.69
C GLU A 147 2.85 -16.74 -6.41
N LEU A 148 2.12 -16.44 -5.31
CA LEU A 148 2.73 -16.18 -4.00
C LEU A 148 3.52 -17.39 -3.49
N GLN A 149 2.99 -18.60 -3.62
CA GLN A 149 3.68 -19.85 -3.24
C GLN A 149 4.92 -20.13 -4.09
N ASN A 150 4.91 -19.71 -5.36
CA ASN A 150 6.05 -19.86 -6.26
C ASN A 150 7.09 -18.73 -6.12
N SER A 151 6.79 -17.70 -5.31
CA SER A 151 7.69 -16.54 -5.14
C SER A 151 8.97 -16.90 -4.38
N LYS A 152 10.04 -16.15 -4.67
CA LYS A 152 11.31 -16.24 -3.94
C LYS A 152 11.14 -15.94 -2.43
N ILE A 153 10.18 -15.10 -2.06
CA ILE A 153 9.92 -14.79 -0.65
C ILE A 153 9.38 -16.02 0.07
N PHE A 154 8.44 -16.74 -0.55
CA PHE A 154 7.86 -17.95 0.03
C PHE A 154 8.91 -19.05 0.22
N SER A 155 9.79 -19.27 -0.76
CA SER A 155 10.87 -20.25 -0.63
C SER A 155 11.81 -19.91 0.53
N LEU A 156 12.23 -18.65 0.63
CA LEU A 156 13.12 -18.19 1.72
C LEU A 156 12.48 -18.34 3.11
N LEU A 157 11.20 -18.02 3.24
CA LEU A 157 10.48 -18.18 4.51
C LEU A 157 10.28 -19.66 4.88
N SER A 158 10.10 -20.53 3.89
CA SER A 158 9.92 -21.97 4.09
C SER A 158 11.21 -22.70 4.47
N GLU A 159 12.37 -22.24 3.98
CA GLU A 159 13.69 -22.82 4.28
C GLU A 159 14.16 -22.53 5.71
N PHE A 160 13.55 -21.55 6.38
CA PHE A 160 13.99 -21.10 7.70
C PHE A 160 13.54 -22.05 8.81
N LYS A 161 14.47 -22.50 9.66
CA LYS A 161 14.15 -23.38 10.80
C LYS A 161 13.35 -22.60 11.85
N HIS A 162 12.10 -22.98 12.07
CA HIS A 162 11.14 -22.29 12.95
C HIS A 162 11.56 -22.17 14.43
N ALA A 163 12.49 -23.00 14.91
CA ALA A 163 12.81 -23.12 16.34
C ALA A 163 13.28 -21.80 16.98
N ASP A 164 13.91 -20.91 16.21
CA ASP A 164 14.47 -19.65 16.73
C ASP A 164 13.43 -18.51 16.80
N MET A 165 12.35 -18.58 16.00
CA MET A 165 11.36 -17.50 15.88
C MET A 165 10.14 -17.70 16.78
N THR A 166 9.84 -18.93 17.21
CA THR A 166 8.70 -19.22 18.09
C THR A 166 8.83 -18.61 19.49
N GLN A 167 10.05 -18.20 19.88
CA GLN A 167 10.31 -17.56 21.18
C GLN A 167 9.96 -16.07 21.20
N ILE A 168 9.78 -15.42 20.04
CA ILE A 168 9.41 -14.01 19.95
C ILE A 168 7.87 -13.93 19.90
N SER A 169 7.26 -13.07 20.72
CA SER A 169 5.82 -12.85 20.64
C SER A 169 5.45 -12.15 19.33
N LYS A 170 4.28 -12.49 18.76
CA LYS A 170 3.77 -11.89 17.52
C LYS A 170 3.83 -10.35 17.53
N SER A 171 3.47 -9.73 18.66
CA SER A 171 3.50 -8.28 18.84
C SER A 171 4.91 -7.67 18.81
N LYS A 172 5.90 -8.34 19.42
CA LYS A 172 7.29 -7.87 19.40
C LYS A 172 7.89 -8.00 18.01
N PHE A 173 7.58 -9.09 17.31
CA PHE A 173 8.09 -9.30 15.96
C PHE A 173 7.47 -8.29 14.97
N LEU A 174 6.18 -7.98 15.12
CA LEU A 174 5.52 -6.92 14.36
C LEU A 174 6.18 -5.55 14.60
N SER A 175 6.36 -5.18 15.86
CA SER A 175 7.00 -3.91 16.23
C SER A 175 8.43 -3.79 15.68
N LEU A 176 9.20 -4.89 15.67
CA LEU A 176 10.53 -4.91 15.07
C LEU A 176 10.48 -4.73 13.55
N ALA A 177 9.60 -5.45 12.86
CA ALA A 177 9.43 -5.32 11.41
C ALA A 177 9.02 -3.90 11.01
N GLU A 178 8.14 -3.27 11.79
CA GLU A 178 7.69 -1.90 11.56
C GLU A 178 8.77 -0.87 11.86
N SER A 179 9.53 -1.06 12.93
CA SER A 179 10.67 -0.18 13.24
C SER A 179 11.69 -0.17 12.09
N ILE A 180 12.02 -1.35 11.55
CA ILE A 180 12.93 -1.47 10.41
C ILE A 180 12.32 -0.85 9.15
N ASN A 181 11.05 -1.13 8.85
CA ASN A 181 10.38 -0.53 7.69
C ASN A 181 10.34 1.00 7.79
N HIS A 182 10.06 1.54 8.98
CA HIS A 182 10.10 2.97 9.23
C HIS A 182 11.49 3.56 9.01
N GLN A 183 12.56 2.89 9.46
CA GLN A 183 13.94 3.32 9.19
C GLN A 183 14.26 3.32 7.69
N ILE A 184 13.81 2.30 6.94
CA ILE A 184 13.95 2.21 5.49
C ILE A 184 13.27 3.41 4.82
N LEU A 185 12.00 3.68 5.16
CA LEU A 185 11.24 4.79 4.61
C LEU A 185 11.86 6.15 4.97
N SER A 186 12.34 6.31 6.21
CA SER A 186 12.98 7.54 6.70
C SER A 186 14.31 7.83 6.02
N SER A 187 14.99 6.79 5.52
CA SER A 187 16.22 6.94 4.72
C SER A 187 15.93 7.46 3.31
N GLY A 188 14.66 7.39 2.86
CA GLY A 188 14.20 7.82 1.55
C GLY A 188 14.40 6.78 0.45
N VAL A 189 13.86 7.06 -0.74
CA VAL A 189 13.87 6.14 -1.89
C VAL A 189 15.26 5.85 -2.47
N HIS A 190 16.26 6.66 -2.12
CA HIS A 190 17.61 6.58 -2.71
C HIS A 190 18.65 5.94 -1.78
N SER A 191 18.27 5.59 -0.56
CA SER A 191 19.21 5.14 0.48
C SER A 191 18.63 3.98 1.28
N VAL A 192 19.49 3.34 2.08
CA VAL A 192 19.16 2.27 3.01
C VAL A 192 19.77 2.64 4.37
N PRO A 193 19.13 2.28 5.50
CA PRO A 193 19.77 2.39 6.81
C PRO A 193 21.15 1.73 6.82
N SER A 194 22.15 2.41 7.38
CA SER A 194 23.56 1.98 7.35
C SER A 194 23.77 0.62 8.02
N GLU A 195 22.93 0.30 9.00
CA GLU A 195 22.91 -0.94 9.76
C GLU A 195 22.47 -2.10 8.86
N ILE A 196 21.41 -1.90 8.07
CA ILE A 196 20.94 -2.90 7.10
C ILE A 196 21.98 -3.09 6.01
N ASP A 197 22.57 -2.00 5.52
CA ASP A 197 23.66 -2.06 4.52
C ASP A 197 24.84 -2.92 5.02
N LYS A 198 25.37 -2.64 6.22
CA LYS A 198 26.45 -3.43 6.83
C LYS A 198 26.10 -4.91 7.00
N LEU A 199 24.87 -5.19 7.44
CA LEU A 199 24.39 -6.56 7.65
C LEU A 199 24.22 -7.34 6.33
N LEU A 200 23.77 -6.67 5.26
CA LEU A 200 23.67 -7.28 3.93
C LEU A 200 25.04 -7.56 3.31
N MET A 201 26.04 -6.74 3.65
CA MET A 201 27.43 -6.91 3.20
C MET A 201 28.19 -8.01 3.97
N ASN A 202 27.84 -8.28 5.24
CA ASN A 202 28.51 -9.28 6.07
C ASN A 202 27.72 -10.59 6.22
N ARG A 203 27.61 -11.35 5.13
CA ARG A 203 26.80 -12.59 5.03
C ARG A 203 27.29 -13.76 5.90
N GLN A 204 28.47 -13.65 6.52
CA GLN A 204 29.08 -14.73 7.31
C GLN A 204 28.66 -14.70 8.79
N GLU A 205 27.97 -13.66 9.24
CA GLU A 205 27.53 -13.58 10.64
C GLU A 205 26.40 -14.58 10.95
N PRO A 206 26.42 -15.24 12.12
CA PRO A 206 25.35 -16.15 12.54
C PRO A 206 23.95 -15.53 12.53
N ILE A 207 23.87 -14.21 12.72
CA ILE A 207 22.62 -13.44 12.76
C ILE A 207 22.02 -13.17 11.36
N TYR A 208 22.82 -13.35 10.30
CA TYR A 208 22.42 -13.04 8.93
C TYR A 208 21.16 -13.80 8.50
N SER A 209 21.04 -15.08 8.86
CA SER A 209 19.85 -15.89 8.56
C SER A 209 18.59 -15.28 9.18
N THR A 210 18.64 -14.88 10.45
CA THR A 210 17.51 -14.26 11.16
C THR A 210 17.12 -12.92 10.54
N ILE A 211 18.11 -12.12 10.16
CA ILE A 211 17.88 -10.85 9.47
C ILE A 211 17.25 -11.09 8.10
N LYS A 212 17.73 -12.08 7.34
CA LYS A 212 17.17 -12.44 6.04
C LYS A 212 15.71 -12.86 6.15
N TYR A 213 15.36 -13.63 7.18
CA TYR A 213 13.97 -13.99 7.48
C TYR A 213 13.09 -12.77 7.80
N LEU A 214 13.61 -11.84 8.60
CA LEU A 214 12.92 -10.60 8.95
C LEU A 214 12.73 -9.69 7.72
N LEU A 215 13.76 -9.51 6.90
CA LEU A 215 13.68 -8.76 5.64
C LEU A 215 12.72 -9.43 4.64
N ALA A 216 12.72 -10.76 4.54
CA ALA A 216 11.76 -11.49 3.74
C ALA A 216 10.33 -11.25 4.23
N THR A 217 10.10 -11.26 5.55
CA THR A 217 8.80 -10.94 6.17
C THR A 217 8.35 -9.51 5.86
N ILE A 218 9.27 -8.53 5.89
CA ILE A 218 8.98 -7.15 5.48
C ILE A 218 8.61 -7.10 3.99
N CYS A 219 9.37 -7.78 3.13
CA CYS A 219 9.08 -7.82 1.69
C CYS A 219 7.66 -8.34 1.42
N ILE A 220 7.26 -9.48 2.01
CA ILE A 220 5.91 -10.00 1.78
C ILE A 220 4.84 -9.09 2.38
N ARG A 221 5.04 -8.48 3.56
CA ARG A 221 4.08 -7.49 4.11
C ARG A 221 3.88 -6.31 3.14
N GLU A 222 4.94 -5.85 2.49
CA GLU A 222 4.86 -4.74 1.53
C GLU A 222 4.26 -5.16 0.18
N VAL A 223 4.48 -6.41 -0.26
CA VAL A 223 3.74 -7.01 -1.39
C VAL A 223 2.24 -7.07 -1.07
N MET A 224 1.86 -7.52 0.13
CA MET A 224 0.46 -7.55 0.56
C MET A 224 -0.17 -6.15 0.56
N LYS A 225 0.55 -5.12 1.05
CA LYS A 225 0.10 -3.73 0.94
C LYS A 225 -0.10 -3.29 -0.51
N ALA A 226 0.82 -3.63 -1.41
CA ALA A 226 0.71 -3.28 -2.83
C ALA A 226 -0.49 -3.96 -3.50
N ILE A 227 -0.77 -5.23 -3.17
CA ILE A 227 -1.96 -5.96 -3.62
C ILE A 227 -3.24 -5.24 -3.18
N LEU A 228 -3.33 -4.88 -1.89
CA LEU A 228 -4.51 -4.21 -1.34
C LEU A 228 -4.68 -2.80 -1.91
N GLU A 229 -3.59 -2.07 -2.10
CA GLU A 229 -3.62 -0.72 -2.66
C GLU A 229 -4.08 -0.72 -4.13
N LEU A 230 -3.54 -1.61 -4.98
CA LEU A 230 -4.02 -1.74 -6.36
C LEU A 230 -5.50 -2.10 -6.43
N THR A 231 -5.94 -3.00 -5.54
CA THR A 231 -7.34 -3.42 -5.47
C THR A 231 -8.23 -2.27 -4.99
N TYR A 232 -7.79 -1.50 -4.00
CA TYR A 232 -8.46 -0.28 -3.54
C TYR A 232 -8.57 0.75 -4.66
N GLN A 233 -7.49 1.05 -5.38
CA GLN A 233 -7.50 1.95 -6.52
C GLN A 233 -8.46 1.46 -7.62
N ALA A 234 -8.62 0.15 -7.82
CA ALA A 234 -9.59 -0.41 -8.75
C ALA A 234 -11.05 -0.14 -8.36
N PHE A 235 -11.37 -0.02 -7.06
CA PHE A 235 -12.68 0.46 -6.63
C PHE A 235 -12.90 1.92 -7.05
N LEU A 236 -11.89 2.77 -6.94
CA LEU A 236 -12.00 4.21 -7.16
C LEU A 236 -11.97 4.63 -8.64
N SER A 237 -11.20 3.92 -9.47
CA SER A 237 -10.97 4.29 -10.87
C SER A 237 -10.82 3.07 -11.77
N ASN A 238 -11.15 3.24 -13.07
CA ASN A 238 -10.94 2.22 -14.10
C ASN A 238 -9.48 2.19 -14.61
N LYS A 239 -8.70 3.21 -14.30
CA LYS A 239 -7.32 3.40 -14.78
C LYS A 239 -6.40 3.79 -13.63
N LEU A 240 -5.18 3.27 -13.66
CA LEU A 240 -4.10 3.79 -12.83
C LEU A 240 -3.70 5.19 -13.33
N ILE A 241 -3.21 6.01 -12.41
CA ILE A 241 -2.57 7.28 -12.76
C ILE A 241 -1.30 6.95 -13.55
N VAL A 242 -1.11 7.63 -14.68
CA VAL A 242 0.02 7.38 -15.59
C VAL A 242 0.91 8.60 -15.63
N LEU A 243 2.18 8.45 -15.28
CA LEU A 243 3.20 9.47 -15.48
C LEU A 243 3.93 9.21 -16.79
N ASN A 244 3.84 10.13 -17.74
CA ASN A 244 4.38 10.02 -19.08
C ASN A 244 5.11 11.31 -19.48
N ASN A 245 5.51 11.41 -20.75
CA ASN A 245 6.22 12.60 -21.23
C ASN A 245 5.38 13.89 -21.21
N ASP A 246 4.06 13.80 -21.07
CA ASP A 246 3.17 14.96 -21.13
C ASP A 246 3.05 15.65 -19.75
N ASN A 247 3.21 14.91 -18.66
CA ASN A 247 3.10 15.44 -17.29
C ASN A 247 4.42 15.46 -16.52
N ILE A 248 5.45 14.72 -16.95
CA ILE A 248 6.78 14.75 -16.33
C ILE A 248 7.57 15.97 -16.84
N THR A 249 7.91 16.87 -15.92
CA THR A 249 8.78 18.03 -16.20
C THR A 249 10.25 17.64 -16.11
N SER A 250 10.63 16.85 -15.09
CA SER A 250 12.00 16.37 -14.92
C SER A 250 12.08 15.03 -14.19
N ILE A 251 13.14 14.27 -14.48
CA ILE A 251 13.57 13.10 -13.72
C ILE A 251 14.89 13.46 -13.04
N ASP A 252 14.81 13.82 -11.76
CA ASP A 252 15.93 14.47 -11.05
C ASP A 252 16.98 13.45 -10.59
N LYS A 253 16.54 12.28 -10.14
CA LYS A 253 17.42 11.22 -9.65
C LYS A 253 16.79 9.86 -9.88
N CYS A 254 17.56 8.91 -10.42
CA CYS A 254 17.16 7.51 -10.55
C CYS A 254 18.32 6.62 -10.07
N THR A 255 18.11 5.87 -8.99
CA THR A 255 19.17 5.03 -8.39
C THR A 255 18.64 3.64 -8.11
N GLY A 256 19.36 2.62 -8.60
CA GLY A 256 19.24 1.27 -8.09
C GLY A 256 20.14 1.09 -6.86
N GLY A 257 19.59 0.54 -5.78
CA GLY A 257 20.33 0.26 -4.55
C GLY A 257 19.89 -1.04 -3.88
N LEU A 258 20.36 -1.22 -2.65
CA LEU A 258 20.09 -2.43 -1.85
C LEU A 258 18.61 -2.57 -1.43
N CYS A 259 17.84 -1.48 -1.40
CA CYS A 259 16.39 -1.53 -1.20
C CYS A 259 15.58 -1.54 -2.51
N GLY A 260 16.20 -1.69 -3.68
CA GLY A 260 15.52 -1.60 -4.99
C GLY A 260 15.77 -0.29 -5.74
N LYS A 261 14.96 -0.03 -6.78
CA LYS A 261 15.09 1.16 -7.65
C LYS A 261 14.21 2.29 -7.14
N GLY A 262 14.84 3.39 -6.74
CA GLY A 262 14.18 4.63 -6.33
C GLY A 262 14.34 5.74 -7.36
N MET A 263 13.36 6.64 -7.40
CA MET A 263 13.31 7.74 -8.36
C MET A 263 12.72 9.00 -7.72
N THR A 264 13.25 10.17 -8.09
CA THR A 264 12.62 11.46 -7.83
C THR A 264 12.22 12.08 -9.16
N VAL A 265 10.95 12.43 -9.30
CA VAL A 265 10.39 13.06 -10.50
C VAL A 265 9.60 14.30 -10.13
N THR A 266 9.74 15.33 -10.95
CA THR A 266 8.92 16.53 -10.87
C THR A 266 7.88 16.48 -11.98
N ILE A 267 6.62 16.66 -11.61
CA ILE A 267 5.48 16.65 -12.52
C ILE A 267 4.72 17.98 -12.46
N GLN A 268 4.03 18.29 -13.56
CA GLN A 268 2.98 19.29 -13.57
C GLN A 268 1.63 18.56 -13.55
N PRO A 269 0.97 18.47 -12.37
CA PRO A 269 -0.17 17.59 -12.20
C PRO A 269 -1.38 18.06 -13.00
N ASN A 270 -2.05 17.12 -13.67
CA ASN A 270 -3.41 17.31 -14.18
C ASN A 270 -4.47 17.05 -13.09
N ARG A 271 -5.76 17.06 -13.48
CA ARG A 271 -6.89 16.84 -12.57
C ARG A 271 -6.87 15.49 -11.85
N ASP A 272 -6.30 14.45 -12.45
CA ASP A 272 -6.25 13.12 -11.83
C ASP A 272 -5.02 13.02 -10.91
N GLU A 273 -3.88 13.59 -11.33
CA GLU A 273 -2.61 13.55 -10.59
C GLU A 273 -2.59 14.45 -9.35
N ILE A 274 -3.42 15.49 -9.30
CA ILE A 274 -3.49 16.36 -8.12
C ILE A 274 -3.93 15.60 -6.86
N PHE A 275 -4.63 14.47 -7.05
CA PHE A 275 -5.08 13.57 -5.99
C PHE A 275 -4.11 12.40 -5.76
N LEU A 276 -2.88 12.44 -6.28
CA LEU A 276 -1.86 11.46 -5.93
C LEU A 276 -1.52 11.54 -4.44
N GLU A 277 -1.41 10.37 -3.82
CA GLU A 277 -1.14 10.26 -2.39
C GLU A 277 0.01 9.32 -2.08
N HIS A 278 0.55 9.48 -0.88
CA HIS A 278 1.48 8.50 -0.31
C HIS A 278 0.81 7.12 -0.30
N GLY A 279 1.56 6.08 -0.67
CA GLY A 279 1.08 4.71 -0.76
C GLY A 279 0.51 4.36 -2.13
N ASN A 280 -0.06 5.31 -2.88
CA ASN A 280 -0.64 5.02 -4.19
C ASN A 280 0.37 4.42 -5.15
N ILE A 281 -0.14 3.54 -6.02
CA ILE A 281 0.63 2.92 -7.08
C ILE A 281 0.23 3.57 -8.42
N LEU A 282 1.24 3.91 -9.21
CA LEU A 282 1.10 4.54 -10.51
C LEU A 282 1.89 3.79 -11.59
N LEU A 283 1.48 3.99 -12.84
CA LEU A 283 2.22 3.51 -14.00
C LEU A 283 3.20 4.59 -14.45
N PHE A 284 4.48 4.28 -14.44
CA PHE A 284 5.51 5.15 -14.99
C PHE A 284 5.80 4.74 -16.43
N ALA A 285 5.42 5.59 -17.37
CA ALA A 285 5.48 5.34 -18.80
C ALA A 285 6.11 6.43 -19.70
N PRO A 286 7.19 7.12 -19.29
CA PRO A 286 7.90 8.01 -20.22
C PRO A 286 8.68 7.22 -21.27
N LYS A 287 8.96 7.89 -22.39
CA LYS A 287 9.94 7.41 -23.37
C LYS A 287 11.33 7.89 -22.98
N ILE A 288 12.17 6.98 -22.49
CA ILE A 288 13.56 7.25 -22.14
C ILE A 288 14.45 6.64 -23.22
N ARG A 289 15.23 7.48 -23.92
CA ARG A 289 16.14 7.05 -25.01
C ARG A 289 15.45 6.20 -26.08
N GLY A 290 14.19 6.50 -26.39
CA GLY A 290 13.41 5.81 -27.42
C GLY A 290 12.70 4.53 -26.96
N GLN A 291 12.92 4.07 -25.73
CA GLN A 291 12.20 2.95 -25.14
C GLN A 291 11.16 3.45 -24.13
N GLN A 292 9.98 2.83 -24.14
CA GLN A 292 8.94 3.10 -23.15
C GLN A 292 9.27 2.32 -21.88
N ASP A 293 9.50 3.02 -20.77
CA ASP A 293 9.42 2.39 -19.45
C ASP A 293 7.94 2.03 -19.23
N SER A 294 7.62 0.90 -18.60
CA SER A 294 6.24 0.51 -18.31
C SER A 294 6.19 -0.20 -16.97
N SER A 295 6.81 0.44 -15.97
CA SER A 295 6.98 -0.10 -14.64
C SER A 295 5.99 0.52 -13.66
N LEU A 296 5.61 -0.26 -12.65
CA LEU A 296 4.81 0.25 -11.55
C LEU A 296 5.71 0.89 -10.51
N TYR A 297 5.24 2.01 -9.96
CA TYR A 297 5.93 2.72 -8.90
C TYR A 297 4.94 3.04 -7.78
N ARG A 298 5.40 2.89 -6.54
CA ARG A 298 4.70 3.37 -5.34
C ARG A 298 5.18 4.77 -4.98
N VAL A 299 4.27 5.64 -4.61
CA VAL A 299 4.56 6.98 -4.07
C VAL A 299 4.97 6.85 -2.61
N GLU A 300 6.22 7.16 -2.26
CA GLU A 300 6.69 7.18 -0.87
C GLU A 300 6.73 8.59 -0.28
N GLU A 301 6.89 9.61 -1.11
CA GLU A 301 6.84 10.99 -0.66
C GLU A 301 6.28 11.88 -1.77
N LEU A 302 5.54 12.91 -1.38
CA LEU A 302 5.00 13.91 -2.29
C LEU A 302 5.20 15.29 -1.66
N THR A 303 5.75 16.22 -2.43
CA THR A 303 5.89 17.63 -2.05
C THR A 303 5.21 18.50 -3.10
N LEU A 304 4.22 19.28 -2.68
CA LEU A 304 3.60 20.32 -3.50
C LEU A 304 4.47 21.57 -3.49
N LYS A 305 4.74 22.13 -4.66
CA LYS A 305 5.39 23.42 -4.83
C LYS A 305 4.46 24.33 -5.63
N PHE A 306 4.19 25.50 -5.05
CA PHE A 306 3.46 26.57 -5.73
C PHE A 306 4.47 27.63 -6.13
N ASP A 307 4.59 27.85 -7.43
CA ASP A 307 5.38 28.93 -7.99
C ASP A 307 4.43 29.90 -8.70
N ASN A 308 4.58 31.20 -8.42
CA ASN A 308 3.74 32.24 -9.03
C ASN A 308 3.95 32.33 -10.54
N GLU A 309 5.11 31.94 -11.06
CA GLU A 309 5.44 31.99 -12.49
C GLU A 309 5.12 30.69 -13.23
N TRP A 310 5.34 29.53 -12.58
CA TRP A 310 5.24 28.21 -13.22
C TRP A 310 3.99 27.41 -12.81
N GLY A 311 3.18 27.95 -11.90
CA GLY A 311 1.99 27.30 -11.37
C GLY A 311 2.31 26.22 -10.35
N THR A 312 1.41 25.24 -10.22
CA THR A 312 1.58 24.12 -9.28
C THR A 312 2.47 23.05 -9.89
N SER A 313 3.52 22.66 -9.19
CA SER A 313 4.34 21.48 -9.48
C SER A 313 4.32 20.50 -8.30
N GLN A 314 4.51 19.22 -8.58
CA GLN A 314 4.61 18.17 -7.57
C GLN A 314 5.93 17.43 -7.73
N ILE A 315 6.67 17.29 -6.64
CA ILE A 315 7.84 16.42 -6.57
C ILE A 315 7.42 15.11 -5.92
N LEU A 316 7.62 14.01 -6.64
CA LEU A 316 7.30 12.67 -6.18
C LEU A 316 8.59 11.89 -5.96
N LYS A 317 8.72 11.28 -4.78
CA LYS A 317 9.71 10.22 -4.53
C LYS A 317 9.02 8.88 -4.68
N LEU A 318 9.48 8.13 -5.66
CA LEU A 318 8.86 6.90 -6.14
C LEU A 318 9.79 5.71 -5.90
N ARG A 319 9.22 4.56 -5.55
CA ARG A 319 9.92 3.28 -5.47
C ARG A 319 9.33 2.29 -6.46
N MET A 320 10.16 1.68 -7.29
CA MET A 320 9.73 0.72 -8.29
C MET A 320 9.23 -0.55 -7.61
N LEU A 321 8.14 -1.10 -8.14
CA LEU A 321 7.64 -2.43 -7.81
C LEU A 321 8.09 -3.39 -8.92
N ASP A 322 8.65 -4.52 -8.55
CA ASP A 322 8.99 -5.57 -9.52
C ASP A 322 7.75 -6.36 -9.99
N ASP A 323 7.96 -7.44 -10.75
CA ASP A 323 6.85 -8.27 -11.25
C ASP A 323 6.10 -9.03 -10.15
N ASP A 324 6.71 -9.15 -8.97
CA ASP A 324 6.15 -9.71 -7.75
C ASP A 324 5.49 -8.64 -6.85
N LEU A 325 5.42 -7.39 -7.33
CA LEU A 325 4.99 -6.20 -6.59
C LEU A 325 5.84 -5.88 -5.35
N ASN A 326 7.07 -6.37 -5.30
CA ASN A 326 7.98 -6.17 -4.18
C ASN A 326 8.79 -4.88 -4.36
N PRO A 327 8.64 -3.89 -3.46
CA PRO A 327 9.45 -2.67 -3.51
C PRO A 327 10.91 -2.88 -3.10
N TYR A 328 11.21 -3.98 -2.41
CA TYR A 328 12.49 -4.27 -1.76
C TYR A 328 13.14 -5.58 -2.25
N SER A 329 12.90 -5.95 -3.51
CA SER A 329 13.36 -7.21 -4.09
C SER A 329 14.86 -7.48 -3.97
N SER A 330 15.66 -6.41 -3.96
CA SER A 330 17.11 -6.46 -3.72
C SER A 330 17.51 -7.09 -2.37
N PHE A 331 16.67 -7.04 -1.32
CA PHE A 331 16.96 -7.66 -0.03
C PHE A 331 16.99 -9.19 -0.06
N LEU A 332 16.41 -9.79 -1.10
CA LEU A 332 16.31 -11.24 -1.22
C LEU A 332 17.53 -11.86 -1.92
N ASN A 333 18.46 -11.04 -2.42
CA ASN A 333 19.58 -11.45 -3.29
C ASN A 333 20.86 -11.88 -2.56
#